data_AF-A0AAD8EB15-F1
#
_entry.id   AF-A0AAD8EB15-F1
#
_cell.length_a   1.000
_cell.length_b   1.000
_cell.length_c   1.000
_cell.angle_alpha   90.00
_cell.angle_beta   90.00
_cell.angle_gamma   90.00
#
_symmetry.space_group_name_H-M   'P 1'
#
loop_
_entity.id
_entity.type
_entity.pdbx_description
1 polymer ?
#
loop_
_entity_poly.entity_id
_entity_poly.type
_entity_poly.pdbx_seq_one_letter_code
_entity_poly.pdbx_strand_id
1 'polypeptide(L)'
;AIQPMVRLFKKQYFSLCFLISNMADNQQSRFEKSLGLLTTRFVSLLQKARDGVLDLKVAADILAVRQKRRIYDITNVLEGIGLIEKKSKNSIQW
;
A
#
# COMPACT_ATOMS: atom_id res chain seq x y z
N ALA A 1 -49.35 18.06 -7.01
CA ALA A 1 -48.99 16.74 -6.44
C ALA A 1 -47.58 16.26 -6.86
N ILE A 2 -46.54 17.11 -6.76
CA ILE A 2 -45.18 16.81 -7.27
C ILE A 2 -44.17 16.46 -6.15
N GLN A 3 -44.49 16.81 -4.90
CA GLN A 3 -43.63 16.63 -3.73
C GLN A 3 -43.24 15.17 -3.37
N PRO A 4 -44.10 14.14 -3.50
CA PRO A 4 -43.73 12.79 -3.05
C PRO A 4 -42.69 12.12 -3.96
N MET A 5 -42.70 12.43 -5.26
CA MET A 5 -41.78 11.84 -6.24
C MET A 5 -40.34 12.38 -6.07
N VAL A 6 -40.19 13.66 -5.70
CA VAL A 6 -38.88 14.28 -5.43
C VAL A 6 -38.23 13.72 -4.16
N ARG A 7 -39.02 13.32 -3.15
CA ARG A 7 -38.51 12.64 -1.94
C ARG A 7 -37.98 11.25 -2.23
N LEU A 8 -38.67 10.48 -3.08
CA LEU A 8 -38.21 9.16 -3.51
C LEU A 8 -36.90 9.26 -4.31
N PHE A 9 -36.78 10.27 -5.18
CA PHE A 9 -35.55 10.50 -5.95
C PHE A 9 -34.36 10.89 -5.05
N LYS A 10 -34.56 11.79 -4.07
CA LYS A 10 -33.51 12.12 -3.08
C LYS A 10 -33.11 10.93 -2.22
N LYS A 11 -34.05 10.05 -1.84
CA LYS A 11 -33.76 8.86 -1.03
C LYS A 11 -32.98 7.80 -1.83
N GLN A 12 -33.31 7.62 -3.11
CA GLN A 12 -32.58 6.72 -4.01
C GLN A 12 -31.16 7.24 -4.29
N TYR A 13 -31.00 8.53 -4.58
CA TYR A 13 -29.68 9.16 -4.81
C TYR A 13 -28.79 9.13 -3.57
N PHE A 14 -29.35 9.36 -2.38
CA PHE A 14 -28.59 9.30 -1.14
C PHE A 14 -28.09 7.87 -0.85
N SER A 15 -28.93 6.86 -1.08
CA SER A 15 -28.54 5.44 -0.97
C SER A 15 -27.46 5.06 -1.99
N LEU A 16 -27.59 5.54 -3.23
CA LEU A 16 -26.60 5.30 -4.29
C LEU A 16 -25.25 5.99 -3.98
N CYS A 17 -25.25 7.24 -3.51
CA CYS A 17 -24.03 7.93 -3.05
C CYS A 17 -23.37 7.22 -1.87
N PHE A 18 -24.16 6.67 -0.94
CA PHE A 18 -23.65 5.92 0.21
C PHE A 18 -23.02 4.58 -0.21
N LEU A 19 -23.62 3.90 -1.19
CA LEU A 19 -23.07 2.67 -1.78
C LEU A 19 -21.78 2.94 -2.56
N ILE A 20 -21.74 4.00 -3.37
CA ILE A 20 -20.54 4.43 -4.12
C ILE A 20 -19.40 4.81 -3.15
N SER A 21 -19.69 5.53 -2.07
CA SER A 21 -18.68 5.88 -1.06
C SER A 21 -18.14 4.65 -0.33
N ASN A 22 -19.00 3.68 0.01
CA ASN A 22 -18.56 2.40 0.60
C ASN A 22 -17.69 1.58 -0.35
N MET A 23 -18.02 1.56 -1.65
CA MET A 23 -17.22 0.86 -2.65
C MET A 23 -15.85 1.52 -2.82
N ALA A 24 -15.79 2.85 -2.84
CA ALA A 24 -14.53 3.60 -2.91
C ALA A 24 -13.63 3.32 -1.69
N ASP A 25 -14.18 3.33 -0.48
CA ASP A 25 -13.44 3.06 0.76
C ASP A 25 -12.87 1.63 0.81
N ASN A 26 -13.61 0.65 0.26
CA ASN A 26 -13.14 -0.73 0.15
C ASN A 26 -12.02 -0.90 -0.90
N GLN A 27 -12.09 -0.16 -2.02
CA GLN A 27 -11.00 -0.11 -3.00
C GLN A 27 -9.75 0.56 -2.42
N GLN A 28 -9.93 1.64 -1.65
CA GLN A 28 -8.85 2.37 -0.99
C GLN A 28 -8.16 1.52 0.08
N SER A 29 -8.93 0.79 0.89
CA SER A 29 -8.43 -0.18 1.89
C SER A 29 -7.62 -1.33 1.28
N ARG A 30 -7.98 -1.79 0.08
CA ARG A 30 -7.20 -2.80 -0.66
C ARG A 30 -5.90 -2.19 -1.21
N PHE A 31 -5.95 -0.96 -1.74
CA PHE A 31 -4.80 -0.28 -2.30
C PHE A 31 -3.74 0.08 -1.24
N GLU A 32 -4.18 0.51 -0.04
CA GLU A 32 -3.34 0.76 1.14
C GLU A 32 -2.48 -0.45 1.56
N LYS A 33 -2.92 -1.67 1.23
CA LYS A 33 -2.21 -2.92 1.53
C LYS A 33 -1.54 -3.54 0.30
N SER A 34 -1.56 -2.84 -0.83
CA SER A 34 -1.02 -3.35 -2.09
C SER A 34 0.50 -3.48 -2.03
N LEU A 35 1.03 -4.49 -2.73
CA LEU A 35 2.47 -4.68 -2.87
C LEU A 35 3.12 -3.45 -3.52
N GLY A 36 2.44 -2.81 -4.49
CA GLY A 36 2.93 -1.60 -5.15
C GLY A 36 3.20 -0.46 -4.17
N LEU A 37 2.26 -0.16 -3.26
CA LEU A 37 2.46 0.88 -2.26
C LEU A 37 3.60 0.56 -1.29
N LEU A 38 3.71 -0.72 -0.88
CA LEU A 38 4.80 -1.18 -0.04
C LEU A 38 6.16 -1.03 -0.75
N THR A 39 6.24 -1.37 -2.04
CA THR A 39 7.45 -1.19 -2.85
C THR A 39 7.82 0.29 -2.97
N THR A 40 6.88 1.19 -3.25
CA THR A 40 7.16 2.63 -3.34
C THR A 40 7.72 3.18 -2.03
N ARG A 41 7.13 2.77 -0.89
CA ARG A 41 7.63 3.16 0.44
C ARG A 41 9.00 2.53 0.72
N PHE A 42 9.22 1.27 0.35
CA PHE A 42 10.51 0.58 0.52
C PHE A 42 11.64 1.28 -0.26
N VAL A 43 11.41 1.61 -1.54
CA VAL A 43 12.37 2.35 -2.36
C VAL A 43 12.63 3.75 -1.79
N SER A 44 11.60 4.42 -1.27
CA SER A 44 11.77 5.72 -0.60
C SER A 44 12.65 5.62 0.65
N LEU A 45 12.61 4.50 1.38
CA LEU A 45 13.50 4.25 2.53
C LEU A 45 14.93 3.96 2.07
N LEU A 46 15.07 3.18 1.00
CA LEU A 46 16.36 2.87 0.39
C LEU A 46 17.07 4.15 -0.08
N GLN A 47 16.35 5.07 -0.72
CA GLN A 47 16.87 6.38 -1.15
C GLN A 47 17.25 7.31 0.01
N LYS A 48 16.56 7.18 1.15
CA LYS A 48 16.85 7.98 2.36
C LYS A 48 17.99 7.40 3.20
N ALA A 49 18.31 6.13 3.02
CA ALA A 49 19.38 5.48 3.75
C ALA A 49 20.73 6.06 3.32
N ARG A 50 21.50 6.57 4.29
CA ARG A 50 22.90 6.93 4.06
C ARG A 50 23.68 5.66 3.77
N ASP A 51 24.58 5.73 2.79
CA ASP A 51 25.42 4.62 2.30
C ASP A 51 24.68 3.53 1.50
N GLY A 52 23.42 3.74 1.14
CA GLY A 52 22.64 2.78 0.33
C GLY A 52 22.31 1.47 1.06
N VAL A 53 22.59 1.39 2.37
CA VAL A 53 22.35 0.20 3.19
C VAL A 53 21.03 0.34 3.95
N LEU A 54 20.12 -0.61 3.76
CA LEU A 54 18.83 -0.65 4.45
C LEU A 54 18.72 -1.90 5.33
N ASP A 55 18.36 -1.70 6.60
CA ASP A 55 18.04 -2.80 7.51
C ASP A 55 16.58 -3.25 7.29
N LEU A 56 16.41 -4.54 7.02
CA LEU A 56 15.13 -5.17 6.76
C LEU A 56 14.20 -5.14 7.97
N LYS A 57 14.72 -5.12 9.21
CA LYS A 57 13.92 -4.98 10.42
C LYS A 57 13.31 -3.58 10.50
N VAL A 58 14.15 -2.57 10.31
CA VAL A 58 13.72 -1.16 10.32
C VAL A 58 12.73 -0.90 9.18
N ALA A 59 12.99 -1.42 7.99
CA ALA A 59 12.06 -1.33 6.87
C ALA A 59 10.72 -2.01 7.18
N ALA A 60 10.74 -3.20 7.79
CA ALA A 60 9.52 -3.92 8.17
C ALA A 60 8.68 -3.14 9.20
N ASP A 61 9.33 -2.49 10.17
CA ASP A 61 8.67 -1.69 11.19
C ASP A 61 8.05 -0.41 10.57
N ILE A 62 8.78 0.30 9.70
CA ILE A 62 8.29 1.53 9.04
C ILE A 62 7.17 1.21 8.04
N LEU A 63 7.27 0.10 7.33
CA LEU A 63 6.22 -0.34 6.40
C LEU A 63 4.98 -0.87 7.14
N ALA A 64 5.01 -0.93 8.49
CA ALA A 64 3.92 -1.37 9.36
C ALA A 64 3.30 -2.70 8.89
N VAL A 65 4.11 -3.56 8.26
CA VAL A 65 3.60 -4.78 7.64
C VAL A 65 3.42 -5.80 8.74
N ARG A 66 2.16 -6.04 9.15
CA ARG A 66 1.82 -7.12 10.08
C ARG A 66 2.30 -8.51 9.61
N GLN A 67 2.61 -8.67 8.32
CA GLN A 67 3.15 -9.90 7.73
C GLN A 67 4.51 -9.66 7.07
N LYS A 68 5.58 -10.23 7.66
CA LYS A 68 6.95 -10.24 7.10
C LYS A 68 7.06 -10.82 5.68
N ARG A 69 6.01 -11.49 5.17
CA ARG A 69 5.97 -12.10 3.85
C ARG A 69 6.18 -11.11 2.70
N ARG A 70 5.65 -9.88 2.79
CA ARG A 70 5.73 -8.90 1.69
C ARG A 70 7.12 -8.32 1.47
N ILE A 71 7.94 -8.28 2.51
CA ILE A 71 9.32 -7.80 2.40
C ILE A 71 10.12 -8.74 1.49
N TYR A 72 9.96 -10.07 1.64
CA TYR A 72 10.65 -11.03 0.79
C TYR A 72 10.22 -10.94 -0.68
N ASP A 73 8.93 -10.72 -0.95
CA ASP A 73 8.45 -10.54 -2.31
C ASP A 73 9.14 -9.34 -2.98
N ILE A 74 9.28 -8.22 -2.27
CA ILE A 74 9.96 -7.01 -2.76
C ILE A 74 11.46 -7.26 -2.92
N THR A 75 12.12 -7.81 -1.90
CA THR A 75 13.57 -8.02 -1.95
C THR A 75 13.96 -9.04 -3.02
N ASN A 76 13.20 -10.13 -3.20
CA ASN A 76 13.50 -11.15 -4.19
C ASN A 76 13.36 -10.61 -5.62
N VAL A 77 12.39 -9.72 -5.86
CA VAL A 77 12.22 -9.07 -7.17
C VAL A 77 13.37 -8.08 -7.42
N LEU A 78 13.70 -7.22 -6.45
CA LEU A 78 14.79 -6.25 -6.61
C LEU A 78 16.16 -6.93 -6.73
N GLU A 79 16.40 -8.00 -5.97
CA GLU A 79 17.59 -8.86 -6.07
C GLU A 79 17.63 -9.58 -7.42
N GLY A 80 16.48 -10.08 -7.91
CA GLY A 80 16.36 -10.73 -9.22
C GLY A 80 16.56 -9.80 -10.42
N ILE A 81 16.32 -8.49 -10.26
CA ILE A 81 16.62 -7.46 -11.27
C ILE A 81 18.08 -6.97 -11.12
N GLY A 82 18.76 -7.27 -10.00
CA GLY A 82 20.12 -6.80 -9.73
C GLY A 82 20.19 -5.34 -9.28
N LEU A 83 19.10 -4.79 -8.72
CA LEU A 83 19.07 -3.43 -8.17
C LEU A 83 19.50 -3.35 -6.70
N ILE A 84 19.51 -4.50 -6.01
CA ILE A 84 19.95 -4.61 -4.62
C ILE A 84 20.71 -5.92 -4.43
N GLU A 85 21.62 -5.93 -3.46
CA GLU A 85 22.35 -7.12 -3.03
C GLU A 85 22.17 -7.37 -1.53
N LYS A 86 22.18 -8.65 -1.13
CA LYS A 86 22.21 -9.02 0.28
C LYS A 86 23.60 -8.80 0.85
N LYS A 87 23.71 -7.82 1.76
CA LYS A 87 24.91 -7.61 2.56
C LYS A 87 24.97 -8.55 3.77
N SER A 88 23.83 -8.84 4.39
CA SER A 88 23.71 -9.73 5.56
C SER A 88 22.28 -10.25 5.73
N LYS A 89 22.07 -11.21 6.64
CA LYS A 89 20.75 -11.85 6.90
C LYS A 89 19.60 -10.84 7.12
N ASN A 90 19.89 -9.65 7.64
CA ASN A 90 18.91 -8.58 7.88
C ASN A 90 19.25 -7.26 7.17
N SER A 91 20.21 -7.23 6.25
CA SER A 91 20.68 -5.97 5.64
C SER A 91 20.87 -6.15 4.14
N ILE A 92 20.32 -5.20 3.38
CA ILE A 92 20.46 -5.11 1.94
C ILE A 92 21.16 -3.81 1.57
N GLN A 93 21.79 -3.79 0.41
CA GLN A 93 22.45 -2.61 -0.14
C GLN A 93 21.97 -2.38 -1.58
N TRP A 94 21.65 -1.13 -1.93
CA TRP A 94 21.49 -0.66 -3.31
C TRP A 94 22.87 -0.60 -3.97
#